data_AF-A0A835UY53-F1
#
_entry.id   AF-A0A835UY53-F1
#
_cell.length_a   1.000
_cell.length_b   1.000
_cell.length_c   1.000
_cell.angle_alpha   90.00
_cell.angle_beta   90.00
_cell.angle_gamma   90.00
#
_symmetry.space_group_name_H-M   'P 1'
#
loop_
_entity.id
_entity.type
_entity.pdbx_description
1 polymer ?
#
loop_
_entity_poly.entity_id
_entity_poly.type
_entity_poly.pdbx_seq_one_letter_code
_entity_poly.pdbx_strand_id
1 'polypeptide(L)' 'MGGLDRWLRHLQQAGDARDALDRGILKEGEEEEMLMVIRIALVCMSDLPADRPSSDELEAMLTQLHSF' A
#
# COMPACT_ATOMS: atom_id res chain seq x y z
N MET A 1 -1.59 11.58 19.78
CA MET A 1 -0.81 10.41 19.35
C MET A 1 -0.97 10.28 17.83
N GLY A 2 0.13 10.42 17.09
CA GLY A 2 0.16 10.21 15.64
C GLY A 2 0.64 8.79 15.38
N GLY A 3 -0.24 7.95 14.83
CA GLY A 3 0.09 6.59 14.40
C GLY A 3 0.32 6.53 12.89
N LEU A 4 0.84 5.39 12.45
CA LEU A 4 1.07 5.06 11.04
C LEU A 4 -0.20 5.21 10.20
N ASP A 5 -1.35 4.86 10.78
CA ASP A 5 -2.69 5.00 10.21
C ASP A 5 -3.05 6.45 9.83
N ARG A 6 -2.66 7.42 10.67
CA ARG A 6 -2.91 8.85 10.41
C ARG A 6 -2.00 9.37 9.30
N TRP A 7 -0.73 8.97 9.33
CA TRP A 7 0.25 9.37 8.31
C TRP A 7 -0.11 8.79 6.94
N LEU A 8 -0.52 7.52 6.87
CA LEU A 8 -0.95 6.89 5.63
C LEU A 8 -2.23 7.50 5.05
N ARG A 9 -3.20 7.87 5.90
CA ARG A 9 -4.38 8.64 5.45
C ARG A 9 -4.01 10.01 4.89
N HIS A 10 -3.03 10.69 5.50
CA HIS A 10 -2.53 11.95 4.99
C HIS A 10 -1.88 11.79 3.62
N LEU A 11 -1.04 10.77 3.43
CA LEU A 11 -0.42 10.46 2.15
C LEU A 11 -1.44 10.11 1.06
N GLN A 12 -2.47 9.33 1.41
CA GLN A 12 -3.56 9.00 0.50
C GLN A 12 -4.31 10.26 0.05
N GLN A 13 -4.61 11.20 0.97
CA GLN A 13 -5.29 12.46 0.67
C GLN A 13 -4.42 13.45 -0.11
N ALA A 14 -3.11 13.46 0.15
CA ALA A 14 -2.14 14.28 -0.57
C ALA A 14 -1.93 13.79 -2.01
N GLY A 15 -2.31 12.54 -2.31
CA GLY A 15 -2.11 11.91 -3.62
C GLY A 15 -0.65 11.50 -3.87
N ASP A 16 0.19 11.52 -2.84
CA ASP A 16 1.63 11.30 -2.98
C ASP A 16 2.08 10.06 -2.20
N ALA A 17 1.66 8.89 -2.69
CA ALA A 17 2.12 7.61 -2.15
C ALA A 17 3.63 7.38 -2.38
N ARG A 18 4.27 8.14 -3.27
CA ARG A 18 5.72 8.05 -3.53
C ARG A 18 6.54 8.52 -2.34
N ASP A 19 6.05 9.52 -1.60
CA ASP A 19 6.69 9.99 -0.38
C ASP A 19 6.71 8.94 0.75
N ALA A 20 5.88 7.89 0.64
CA ALA A 20 5.87 6.78 1.58
C ALA A 20 6.94 5.72 1.26
N LEU A 21 7.57 5.77 0.08
CA LEU A 21 8.55 4.79 -0.35
C LEU A 21 9.87 4.96 0.41
N ASP A 22 10.30 3.89 1.06
CA ASP A 22 11.63 3.83 1.64
C ASP A 22 12.68 3.66 0.54
N ARG A 23 13.47 4.71 0.33
CA ARG A 23 14.53 4.75 -0.69
C ARG A 23 15.69 3.79 -0.39
N GLY A 24 15.81 3.31 0.85
CA GLY A 24 16.83 2.32 1.24
C GLY A 24 16.51 0.90 0.78
N ILE A 25 15.24 0.60 0.50
CA ILE A 25 14.79 -0.71 0.00
C ILE A 25 14.42 -0.69 -1.48
N LEU A 26 14.10 0.49 -2.03
CA LEU A 26 13.65 0.65 -3.41
C LEU A 26 14.80 0.40 -4.39
N LYS A 27 14.66 -0.64 -5.24
CA LYS A 27 15.58 -0.87 -6.36
C LYS A 27 15.09 -0.22 -7.65
N GLU A 28 16.00 -0.08 -8.60
CA GLU A 28 15.69 0.43 -9.94
C GLU A 28 14.62 -0.45 -10.61
N GLY A 29 13.54 0.17 -11.08
CA GLY A 29 12.43 -0.52 -11.73
C GLY A 29 11.33 -1.05 -10.79
N GLU A 30 11.50 -1.01 -9.46
CA GLU A 30 10.51 -1.55 -8.50
C GLU A 30 9.51 -0.48 -7.98
N GLU A 31 9.63 0.79 -8.41
CA GLU A 31 8.83 1.90 -7.84
C GLU A 31 7.32 1.68 -7.98
N GLU A 32 6.85 1.33 -9.18
CA GLU A 32 5.42 1.13 -9.42
C GLU A 32 4.88 -0.10 -8.68
N GLU A 33 5.66 -1.18 -8.57
CA GLU A 33 5.28 -2.36 -7.78
C GLU A 33 5.14 -2.01 -6.30
N MET A 34 6.10 -1.24 -5.77
CA MET A 34 6.09 -0.81 -4.37
C MET A 34 4.96 0.18 -4.07
N LEU A 35 4.61 1.04 -5.04
CA LEU A 35 3.41 1.89 -4.94
C LEU A 35 2.13 1.07 -4.87
N MET A 36 2.05 -0.03 -5.62
CA MET A 36 0.91 -0.94 -5.55
C MET A 36 0.85 -1.66 -4.21
N VAL A 37 1.98 -2.07 -3.62
CA VAL A 37 2.04 -2.62 -2.25
C VAL A 37 1.48 -1.63 -1.23
N ILE A 38 1.87 -0.35 -1.30
CA ILE A 38 1.32 0.69 -0.41
C ILE A 38 -0.20 0.82 -0.57
N ARG A 39 -0.70 0.80 -1.82
CA ARG A 39 -2.15 0.85 -2.08
C ARG A 39 -2.88 -0.35 -1.49
N ILE A 40 -2.34 -1.55 -1.62
CA ILE A 40 -2.88 -2.76 -0.99
C ILE A 40 -2.94 -2.59 0.53
N ALA A 41 -1.85 -2.12 1.14
CA ALA A 41 -1.79 -1.87 2.58
C ALA A 41 -2.87 -0.88 3.03
N LEU A 42 -3.09 0.21 2.29
CA LEU A 42 -4.14 1.19 2.56
C LEU A 42 -5.54 0.55 2.60
N VAL A 43 -5.86 -0.33 1.64
CA VAL A 43 -7.16 -1.03 1.61
C VAL A 43 -7.28 -1.98 2.81
N CYS A 44 -6.22 -2.72 3.17
CA CYS A 44 -6.20 -3.58 4.37
C CYS A 44 -6.45 -2.81 5.67
N MET A 45 -6.10 -1.53 5.71
CA MET A 45 -6.28 -0.66 6.88
C MET A 45 -7.52 0.24 6.79
N SER A 46 -8.45 -0.02 5.88
CA SER A 46 -9.67 0.77 5.76
C SER A 46 -10.41 0.88 7.11
N ASP A 47 -10.92 2.07 7.42
CA ASP A 47 -11.75 2.30 8.60
C ASP A 47 -13.07 1.50 8.52
N LEU A 48 -13.56 1.26 7.30
CA LEU A 48 -14.74 0.45 7.05
C LEU A 48 -14.33 -1.03 6.94
N PRO A 49 -14.79 -1.92 7.85
CA PRO A 49 -14.44 -3.33 7.79
C PRO A 49 -14.83 -4.02 6.48
N ALA A 50 -15.91 -3.56 5.83
CA ALA A 50 -16.41 -4.11 4.57
C ALA A 50 -15.50 -3.83 3.36
N ASP A 51 -14.61 -2.82 3.45
CA ASP A 51 -13.68 -2.48 2.37
C ASP A 51 -12.36 -3.24 2.46
N ARG A 52 -12.11 -3.94 3.58
CA ARG A 52 -10.87 -4.69 3.77
C ARG A 52 -10.97 -6.02 3.00
N PRO A 53 -9.92 -6.40 2.25
CA PRO A 53 -9.91 -7.70 1.60
C PRO A 53 -9.86 -8.82 2.65
N SER A 54 -10.44 -9.95 2.30
CA SER A 54 -10.11 -11.22 2.93
C SER A 54 -8.64 -11.59 2.71
N SER A 55 -8.12 -12.53 3.49
CA SER A 55 -6.75 -13.02 3.29
C SER A 55 -6.54 -13.63 1.91
N ASP A 56 -7.54 -14.32 1.36
CA ASP A 56 -7.49 -14.94 0.02
C ASP A 56 -7.43 -13.87 -1.08
N GLU A 57 -8.22 -12.79 -0.94
CA GLU A 57 -8.16 -11.64 -1.86
C GLU A 57 -6.82 -10.92 -1.76
N LEU A 58 -6.29 -10.72 -0.55
CA LEU A 58 -4.97 -10.12 -0.34
C LEU A 58 -3.85 -10.94 -0.99
N GLU A 59 -3.86 -12.27 -0.83
CA GLU A 59 -2.92 -13.17 -1.48
C GLU A 59 -2.98 -13.06 -3.01
N ALA A 60 -4.20 -13.02 -3.56
CA ALA A 60 -4.40 -12.85 -5.00
C ALA A 60 -3.87 -11.50 -5.50
N MET A 61 -4.12 -10.41 -4.77
CA MET A 61 -3.60 -9.07 -5.09
C MET A 61 -2.07 -9.03 -5.08
N LEU A 62 -1.43 -9.63 -4.07
CA LEU A 62 0.03 -9.67 -3.96
C LEU A 62 0.66 -10.54 -5.06
N THR A 63 0.03 -11.66 -5.40
CA THR A 63 0.52 -12.57 -6.46
C THR A 63 0.50 -11.90 -7.84
N GLN A 64 -0.47 -11.02 -8.09
CA GLN A 64 -0.54 -10.26 -9.35
C GLN A 64 0.62 -9.27 -9.52
N LEU A 65 1.26 -8.82 -8.44
CA LEU A 65 2.41 -7.90 -8.52
C LEU A 65 3.66 -8.57 -9.10
N HIS A 66 3.84 -9.86 -8.83
CA HIS A 66 5.01 -10.64 -9.24
C HIS A 66 4.85 -11.37 -10.58
N SER A 67 3.75 -11.14 -11.30
CA SER A 67 3.50 -11.80 -12.59
C SER A 67 4.25 -11.09 -13.73
N PHE A 68 5.50 -11.50 -13.98
CA PHE A 68 6.23 -11.24 -15.22
C PHE A 68 5.84 -12.25 -16.32
#